data_AF-A0A1G2RJ43-F1
#
_entry.id   AF-A0A1G2RJ43-F1
#
_cell.length_a   1.000
_cell.length_b   1.000
_cell.length_c   1.000
_cell.angle_alpha   90.00
_cell.angle_beta   90.00
_cell.angle_gamma   90.00
#
_symmetry.space_group_name_H-M   'P 1'
#
loop_
_entity.id
_entity.type
_entity.pdbx_description
1 polymer ?
#
loop_
_entity_poly.entity_id
_entity_poly.type
_entity_poly.pdbx_seq_one_letter_code
_entity_poly.pdbx_strand_id
1 'polypeptide(L)'
;MEFTQRQKDILETVVEEYIRMAQPISSQLLEERYDFGVSPATIRNELVTLSEQGFLMQPHTAAGRVPTDRGYRFFVNELLEEQTQKEEQVFEELGNALEQAGYIAKHIANLASALSAVYLERHKMLFKEGWEELLAEPEFENRDTLKNFAKLVEEFEEKAGELPQRTGIQIFIGREAPFSKCEEFSIMIADFVLPEGEKGRVAILGPKRMAYEKNIRLLESLL
;
A
#
# COMPACT_ATOMS: atom_id res chain seq x y z
N MET A 1 29.23 -9.09 19.78
CA MET A 1 29.82 -7.77 20.03
C MET A 1 28.74 -6.93 20.66
N GLU A 2 29.01 -6.32 21.80
CA GLU A 2 28.07 -5.42 22.46
C GLU A 2 28.16 -4.04 21.82
N PHE A 3 27.03 -3.52 21.37
CA PHE A 3 26.91 -2.11 21.02
C PHE A 3 26.99 -1.26 22.28
N THR A 4 27.66 -0.12 22.21
CA THR A 4 27.45 0.92 23.22
C THR A 4 26.07 1.54 23.04
N GLN A 5 25.45 2.04 24.11
CA GLN A 5 24.15 2.73 24.01
C GLN A 5 24.18 3.84 22.95
N ARG A 6 25.25 4.65 22.93
CA ARG A 6 25.45 5.68 21.91
C ARG A 6 25.49 5.13 20.47
N GLN A 7 26.14 3.99 20.25
CA GLN A 7 26.16 3.37 18.92
C GLN A 7 24.79 2.87 18.51
N LYS A 8 23.97 2.40 19.46
CA LYS A 8 22.56 2.09 19.21
C LYS A 8 21.80 3.35 18.81
N ASP A 9 21.84 4.39 19.65
CA ASP A 9 21.13 5.66 19.43
C ASP A 9 21.51 6.29 18.06
N ILE A 10 22.81 6.30 17.72
CA ILE A 10 23.29 6.82 16.42
C ILE A 10 22.80 5.94 15.26
N LEU A 11 22.86 4.60 15.39
CA LEU A 11 22.41 3.70 14.33
C LEU A 11 20.90 3.83 14.09
N GLU A 12 20.10 3.90 15.16
CA GLU A 12 18.66 4.13 15.10
C GLU A 12 18.35 5.46 14.42
N THR A 13 18.98 6.56 14.87
CA THR A 13 18.76 7.89 14.27
C THR A 13 19.14 7.92 12.78
N VAL A 14 20.21 7.24 12.38
CA VAL A 14 20.59 7.12 10.96
C VAL A 14 19.53 6.37 10.16
N VAL A 15 19.00 5.27 10.69
CA VAL A 15 17.94 4.49 10.03
C VAL A 15 16.66 5.32 9.91
N GLU A 16 16.25 6.01 10.98
CA GLU A 16 15.06 6.86 11.00
C GLU A 16 15.15 8.03 10.01
N GLU A 17 16.25 8.79 10.02
CA GLU A 17 16.44 9.90 9.09
C GLU A 17 16.53 9.41 7.64
N TYR A 18 17.15 8.25 7.41
CA TYR A 18 17.22 7.67 6.07
C TYR A 18 15.84 7.22 5.57
N ILE A 19 15.00 6.62 6.42
CA ILE A 19 13.60 6.27 6.10
C ILE A 19 12.81 7.54 5.74
N ARG A 20 12.99 8.62 6.51
CA ARG A 20 12.26 9.88 6.31
C ARG A 20 12.67 10.61 5.04
N MET A 21 13.97 10.67 4.75
CA MET A 21 14.51 11.56 3.71
C MET A 21 14.90 10.84 2.42
N ALA A 22 15.08 9.51 2.45
CA ALA A 22 15.62 8.71 1.35
C ALA A 22 16.95 9.27 0.77
N GLN A 23 17.80 9.86 1.64
CA GLN A 23 19.09 10.46 1.28
C GLN A 23 20.19 10.03 2.27
N PRO A 24 21.46 9.86 1.83
CA PRO A 24 22.55 9.48 2.72
C PRO A 24 22.76 10.46 3.89
N ILE A 25 22.93 9.90 5.10
CA ILE A 25 22.96 10.65 6.36
C ILE A 25 24.40 11.00 6.75
N SER A 26 24.69 12.30 6.79
CA SER A 26 26.03 12.80 7.15
C SER A 26 26.16 13.00 8.66
N SER A 27 27.40 12.97 9.17
CA SER A 27 27.67 13.31 10.57
C SER A 27 27.24 14.73 10.92
N GLN A 28 27.31 15.65 9.94
CA GLN A 28 26.90 17.05 10.12
C GLN A 28 25.38 17.16 10.27
N LEU A 29 24.60 16.42 9.47
CA LEU A 29 23.15 16.39 9.59
C LEU A 29 22.71 15.88 10.98
N LEU A 30 23.39 14.84 11.48
CA LEU A 30 23.15 14.29 12.80
C LEU A 30 23.49 15.30 13.90
N GLU A 31 24.64 15.96 13.81
CA GLU A 31 25.07 17.00 14.76
C GLU A 31 24.10 18.20 14.80
N GLU A 32 23.62 18.66 13.65
CA GLU A 32 22.74 19.84 13.58
C GLU A 32 21.34 19.57 14.15
N ARG A 33 20.87 18.32 14.12
CA ARG A 33 19.49 17.96 14.47
C ARG A 33 19.33 17.23 15.79
N TYR A 34 20.39 16.58 16.26
CA TYR A 34 20.33 15.67 17.41
C TYR A 34 21.51 15.93 18.36
N ASP A 35 21.24 15.83 19.66
CA ASP A 35 22.28 15.94 20.68
C ASP A 35 22.62 14.54 21.22
N PHE A 36 23.77 14.02 20.77
CA PHE A 36 24.33 12.74 21.25
C PHE A 36 25.27 12.93 22.45
N GLY A 37 25.43 14.15 22.97
CA GLY A 37 26.32 14.48 24.09
C GLY A 37 27.81 14.31 23.75
N VAL A 38 28.18 14.30 22.47
CA VAL A 38 29.56 14.05 22.00
C VAL A 38 29.98 15.00 20.88
N SER A 39 31.29 15.09 20.65
CA SER A 39 31.84 15.95 19.59
C SER A 39 31.50 15.44 18.18
N PRO A 40 31.54 16.31 17.16
CA PRO A 40 31.31 15.93 15.76
C PRO A 40 32.29 14.87 15.25
N ALA A 41 33.54 14.95 15.71
CA ALA A 41 34.56 13.97 15.39
C ALA A 41 34.21 12.59 15.97
N THR A 42 33.60 12.55 17.15
CA THR A 42 33.12 11.31 17.78
C THR A 42 31.99 10.71 16.97
N ILE A 43 30.97 11.49 16.59
CA ILE A 43 29.86 11.01 15.74
C ILE A 43 30.40 10.42 14.44
N ARG A 44 31.34 11.11 13.79
CA ARG A 44 31.99 10.62 12.57
C ARG A 44 32.70 9.28 12.79
N ASN A 45 33.43 9.12 13.89
CA ASN A 45 34.12 7.87 14.22
C ASN A 45 33.15 6.72 14.51
N GLU A 46 32.02 7.00 15.17
CA GLU A 46 30.98 5.99 15.37
C GLU A 46 30.36 5.55 14.04
N LEU A 47 30.07 6.49 13.13
CA LEU A 47 29.60 6.16 11.79
C LEU A 47 30.60 5.32 10.98
N VAL A 48 31.91 5.54 11.16
CA VAL A 48 32.95 4.69 10.55
C VAL A 48 32.92 3.30 11.17
N THR A 49 32.91 3.20 12.51
CA THR A 49 32.86 1.94 13.25
C THR A 49 31.64 1.11 12.85
N LEU A 50 30.46 1.72 12.82
CA LEU A 50 29.21 1.08 12.39
C LEU A 50 29.25 0.62 10.92
N SER A 51 30.05 1.30 10.09
CA SER A 51 30.27 0.88 8.70
C SER A 51 31.21 -0.31 8.60
N GLU A 52 32.32 -0.31 9.36
CA GLU A 52 33.25 -1.44 9.43
C GLU A 52 32.60 -2.70 10.00
N GLN A 53 31.65 -2.52 10.91
CA GLN A 53 30.82 -3.60 11.46
C GLN A 53 29.72 -4.09 10.49
N GLY A 54 29.55 -3.40 9.34
CA GLY A 54 28.61 -3.77 8.29
C GLY A 54 27.14 -3.45 8.61
N PHE A 55 26.87 -2.50 9.51
CA PHE A 55 25.51 -1.99 9.76
C PHE A 55 25.18 -0.80 8.87
N LEU A 56 26.18 0.01 8.57
CA LEU A 56 26.10 1.13 7.63
C LEU A 56 27.00 0.88 6.42
N MET A 57 26.72 1.56 5.32
CA MET A 57 27.63 1.62 4.17
C MET A 57 27.72 3.04 3.60
N GLN A 58 28.78 3.30 2.84
CA GLN A 58 28.90 4.53 2.06
C GLN A 58 28.61 4.21 0.58
N PRO A 59 27.59 4.82 -0.04
CA PRO A 59 27.33 4.59 -1.46
C PRO A 59 28.43 5.21 -2.34
N HIS A 60 28.96 6.37 -1.96
CA HIS A 60 30.08 7.04 -2.62
C HIS A 60 30.98 7.74 -1.60
N THR A 61 32.26 7.96 -1.94
CA THR A 61 33.29 8.48 -1.01
C THR A 61 32.97 9.85 -0.39
N ALA A 62 32.13 10.67 -1.03
CA ALA A 62 31.70 11.98 -0.54
C ALA A 62 30.27 11.98 0.06
N ALA A 63 29.55 10.85 0.00
CA ALA A 63 28.19 10.74 0.51
C ALA A 63 28.17 10.43 2.01
N GLY A 64 27.05 10.73 2.67
CA GLY A 64 26.76 10.23 4.02
C GLY A 64 26.68 8.70 4.09
N ARG A 65 26.26 8.17 5.23
CA ARG A 65 26.00 6.74 5.44
C ARG A 65 24.56 6.39 5.08
N VAL A 66 24.37 5.17 4.60
CA VAL A 66 23.04 4.56 4.44
C VAL A 66 22.99 3.26 5.24
N PRO A 67 21.83 2.88 5.78
CA PRO A 67 21.67 1.57 6.41
C PRO A 67 21.89 0.44 5.42
N THR A 68 22.50 -0.64 5.90
CA THR A 68 22.47 -1.95 5.23
C THR A 68 21.26 -2.74 5.72
N ASP A 69 20.99 -3.89 5.10
CA ASP A 69 19.98 -4.85 5.58
C ASP A 69 20.19 -5.22 7.05
N ARG A 70 21.44 -5.31 7.49
CA ARG A 70 21.81 -5.59 8.89
C ARG A 70 21.50 -4.40 9.81
N GLY A 71 21.72 -3.17 9.34
CA GLY A 71 21.32 -1.94 10.03
C GLY A 71 19.81 -1.87 10.23
N TYR A 72 19.04 -2.16 9.18
CA TYR A 72 17.57 -2.27 9.29
C TYR A 72 17.12 -3.38 10.24
N ARG A 73 17.76 -4.56 10.20
CA ARG A 73 17.42 -5.66 11.10
C ARG A 73 17.65 -5.30 12.56
N PHE A 74 18.74 -4.61 12.86
CA PHE A 74 19.00 -4.10 14.22
C PHE A 74 17.86 -3.17 14.68
N PHE A 75 17.56 -2.15 13.88
CA PHE A 75 16.51 -1.17 14.16
C PHE A 75 15.14 -1.82 14.39
N VAL A 76 14.72 -2.75 13.52
CA VAL A 76 13.43 -3.45 13.65
C VAL A 76 13.37 -4.31 14.91
N ASN A 77 14.47 -4.97 15.29
CA ASN A 77 14.47 -5.82 16.48
C ASN A 77 14.26 -4.99 17.76
N GLU A 78 14.91 -3.82 17.88
CA GLU A 78 14.70 -2.93 19.03
C GLU A 78 13.24 -2.41 19.05
N LEU A 79 12.67 -2.04 17.90
CA LEU A 79 11.24 -1.65 17.81
C LEU A 79 10.28 -2.78 18.23
N LEU A 80 10.57 -4.03 17.86
CA LEU A 80 9.73 -5.17 18.23
C LEU A 80 9.79 -5.47 19.73
N GLU A 81 10.96 -5.30 20.36
CA GLU A 81 11.10 -5.42 21.81
C GLU A 81 10.25 -4.36 22.55
N GLU A 82 10.11 -3.16 21.98
CA GLU A 82 9.24 -2.09 22.50
C GLU A 82 7.73 -2.32 22.27
N GLN A 83 7.33 -3.08 21.24
CA GLN A 83 5.92 -3.23 20.82
C GLN A 83 5.17 -4.43 21.42
N THR A 84 5.81 -5.27 22.24
CA THR A 84 5.20 -6.49 22.84
C THR A 84 4.02 -6.24 23.81
N GLN A 85 3.37 -5.07 23.82
CA GLN A 85 2.23 -4.74 24.69
C GLN A 85 1.00 -4.15 24.00
N LYS A 86 0.95 -4.05 22.66
CA LYS A 86 -0.25 -3.56 21.97
C LYS A 86 -0.54 -4.41 20.74
N GLU A 87 -1.82 -4.78 20.59
CA GLU A 87 -2.45 -5.35 19.38
C GLU A 87 -2.67 -6.87 19.33
N GLU A 88 -3.49 -7.40 20.24
CA GLU A 88 -4.19 -8.68 20.03
C GLU A 88 -5.72 -8.54 19.81
N GLN A 89 -6.28 -7.32 19.78
CA GLN A 89 -7.75 -7.15 19.91
C GLN A 89 -8.56 -6.92 18.63
N VAL A 90 -7.96 -6.86 17.43
CA VAL A 90 -8.70 -6.44 16.21
C VAL A 90 -9.22 -7.61 15.34
N PHE A 91 -8.70 -8.83 15.51
CA PHE A 91 -8.86 -9.89 14.49
C PHE A 91 -10.06 -10.85 14.65
N GLU A 92 -10.70 -10.95 15.82
CA GLU A 92 -11.73 -11.98 16.05
C GLU A 92 -13.16 -11.59 15.61
N GLU A 93 -13.44 -10.31 15.38
CA GLU A 93 -14.82 -9.82 15.09
C GLU A 93 -15.13 -9.68 13.58
N LEU A 94 -14.19 -10.02 12.69
CA LEU A 94 -14.24 -9.67 11.27
C LEU A 94 -15.10 -10.63 10.39
N GLY A 95 -15.48 -11.82 10.85
CA GLY A 95 -16.65 -12.58 10.32
C GLY A 95 -16.61 -13.11 8.86
N ASN A 96 -17.56 -14.00 8.55
CA ASN A 96 -17.72 -14.72 7.27
C ASN A 96 -17.96 -13.79 6.05
N ALA A 97 -18.65 -12.66 6.25
CA ALA A 97 -18.95 -11.71 5.17
C ALA A 97 -17.68 -11.03 4.61
N LEU A 98 -16.71 -10.69 5.47
CA LEU A 98 -15.46 -10.08 5.02
C LEU A 98 -14.58 -11.08 4.26
N GLU A 99 -14.52 -12.34 4.73
CA GLU A 99 -13.84 -13.42 4.00
C GLU A 99 -14.47 -13.67 2.62
N GLN A 100 -15.80 -13.70 2.55
CA GLN A 100 -16.52 -13.85 1.29
C GLN A 100 -16.27 -12.67 0.34
N ALA A 101 -16.29 -11.43 0.84
CA ALA A 101 -16.03 -10.25 0.01
C ALA A 101 -14.61 -10.26 -0.56
N GLY A 102 -13.60 -10.60 0.24
CA GLY A 102 -12.23 -10.78 -0.23
C GLY A 102 -12.11 -11.89 -1.27
N TYR A 103 -12.75 -13.05 -1.04
CA TYR A 103 -12.79 -14.15 -2.00
C TYR A 103 -13.44 -13.76 -3.32
N ILE A 104 -14.60 -13.10 -3.28
CA ILE A 104 -15.32 -12.62 -4.48
C ILE A 104 -14.45 -11.63 -5.24
N ALA A 105 -13.86 -10.64 -4.56
CA ALA A 105 -12.99 -9.66 -5.19
C ALA A 105 -11.84 -10.36 -5.94
N LYS A 106 -11.14 -11.28 -5.27
CA LYS A 106 -10.02 -12.02 -5.86
C LYS A 106 -10.45 -12.90 -7.04
N HIS A 107 -11.57 -13.61 -6.90
CA HIS A 107 -12.06 -14.50 -7.94
C HIS A 107 -12.48 -13.72 -9.20
N ILE A 108 -13.17 -12.60 -9.02
CA ILE A 108 -13.56 -11.72 -10.13
C ILE A 108 -12.34 -11.09 -10.77
N ALA A 109 -11.37 -10.62 -10.01
CA ALA A 109 -10.15 -10.02 -10.55
C ALA A 109 -9.44 -10.99 -11.51
N ASN A 110 -9.19 -12.22 -11.06
CA ASN A 110 -8.55 -13.26 -11.86
C ASN A 110 -9.34 -13.58 -13.14
N LEU A 111 -10.66 -13.72 -13.02
CA LEU A 111 -11.52 -14.05 -14.15
C LEU A 111 -11.66 -12.87 -15.12
N ALA A 112 -11.78 -11.64 -14.62
CA ALA A 112 -11.95 -10.45 -15.45
C ALA A 112 -10.63 -9.98 -16.09
N SER A 113 -9.49 -10.41 -15.56
CA SER A 113 -8.17 -9.87 -15.88
C SER A 113 -8.15 -8.34 -15.70
N ALA A 114 -8.70 -7.89 -14.57
CA ALA A 114 -8.90 -6.49 -14.24
C ALA A 114 -8.95 -6.35 -12.71
N LEU A 115 -8.96 -5.11 -12.21
CA LEU A 115 -9.17 -4.90 -10.78
C LEU A 115 -10.64 -5.10 -10.44
N SER A 116 -10.89 -5.88 -9.40
CA SER A 116 -12.20 -6.04 -8.79
C SER A 116 -12.22 -5.34 -7.45
N ALA A 117 -13.28 -4.57 -7.20
CA ALA A 117 -13.51 -3.86 -5.97
C ALA A 117 -14.86 -4.31 -5.37
N VAL A 118 -14.87 -4.87 -4.16
CA VAL A 118 -16.09 -5.31 -3.46
C VAL A 118 -16.26 -4.47 -2.21
N TYR A 119 -17.32 -3.67 -2.19
CA TYR A 119 -17.71 -2.82 -1.07
C TYR A 119 -18.81 -3.49 -0.25
N LEU A 120 -18.67 -3.49 1.07
CA LEU A 120 -19.71 -3.96 2.00
C LEU A 120 -20.31 -2.77 2.76
N GLU A 121 -21.63 -2.63 2.68
CA GLU A 121 -22.34 -1.46 3.19
C GLU A 121 -22.29 -1.36 4.72
N ARG A 122 -22.49 -2.47 5.43
CA ARG A 122 -22.54 -2.48 6.90
C ARG A 122 -21.20 -2.16 7.53
N HIS A 123 -20.13 -2.68 6.94
CA HIS A 123 -18.76 -2.52 7.45
C HIS A 123 -18.07 -1.28 6.89
N LYS A 124 -18.61 -0.66 5.83
CA LYS A 124 -17.99 0.45 5.09
C LYS A 124 -16.56 0.10 4.66
N MET A 125 -16.35 -1.14 4.24
CA MET A 125 -15.05 -1.67 3.84
C MET A 125 -15.04 -2.00 2.36
N LEU A 126 -13.92 -1.69 1.70
CA LEU A 126 -13.68 -2.01 0.30
C LEU A 126 -12.52 -3.02 0.17
N PHE A 127 -12.81 -4.17 -0.42
CA PHE A 127 -11.83 -5.16 -0.82
C PHE A 127 -11.43 -4.90 -2.26
N LYS A 128 -10.13 -4.73 -2.52
CA LYS A 128 -9.58 -4.38 -3.84
C LYS A 128 -8.55 -5.43 -4.22
N GLU A 129 -8.85 -6.19 -5.26
CA GLU A 129 -7.99 -7.27 -5.76
C GLU A 129 -7.78 -7.08 -7.26
N GLY A 130 -6.67 -7.56 -7.81
CA GLY A 130 -6.44 -7.49 -9.26
C GLY A 130 -5.37 -6.50 -9.72
N TRP A 131 -4.55 -6.00 -8.81
CA TRP A 131 -3.44 -5.10 -9.16
C TRP A 131 -2.39 -5.79 -10.05
N GLU A 132 -2.17 -7.10 -9.85
CA GLU A 132 -1.24 -7.88 -10.68
C GLU A 132 -1.75 -8.00 -12.13
N GLU A 133 -3.04 -8.31 -12.30
CA GLU A 133 -3.71 -8.40 -13.60
C GLU A 133 -3.64 -7.08 -14.35
N LEU A 134 -3.88 -5.96 -13.68
CA LEU A 134 -3.78 -4.64 -14.30
C LEU A 134 -2.36 -4.27 -14.70
N LEU A 135 -1.38 -4.55 -13.83
CA LEU A 135 0.02 -4.22 -14.12
C LEU A 135 0.59 -5.04 -15.28
N ALA A 136 -0.06 -6.16 -15.65
CA ALA A 136 0.28 -6.95 -16.83
C ALA A 136 -0.28 -6.37 -18.14
N GLU A 137 -1.22 -5.41 -18.09
CA GLU A 137 -1.80 -4.80 -19.29
C GLU A 137 -0.87 -3.70 -19.87
N PRO A 138 -0.72 -3.60 -21.21
CA PRO A 138 0.14 -2.61 -21.87
C PRO A 138 -0.14 -1.16 -21.48
N GLU A 139 -1.40 -0.81 -21.22
CA GLU A 139 -1.82 0.53 -20.79
C GLU A 139 -1.14 0.97 -19.48
N PHE A 140 -0.76 0.03 -18.61
CA PHE A 140 -0.21 0.29 -17.28
C PHE A 140 1.33 0.32 -17.25
N GLU A 141 2.01 0.15 -18.38
CA GLU A 141 3.45 0.45 -18.49
C GLU A 141 3.72 1.96 -18.27
N ASN A 142 2.73 2.80 -18.55
CA ASN A 142 2.81 4.24 -18.30
C ASN A 142 2.54 4.57 -16.83
N ARG A 143 3.53 5.19 -16.17
CA ARG A 143 3.43 5.64 -14.77
C ARG A 143 2.29 6.62 -14.51
N ASP A 144 1.94 7.47 -15.47
CA ASP A 144 0.84 8.43 -15.31
C ASP A 144 -0.52 7.74 -15.36
N THR A 145 -0.69 6.72 -16.22
CA THR A 145 -1.89 5.89 -16.26
C THR A 145 -2.06 5.13 -14.94
N LEU A 146 -1.00 4.50 -14.42
CA LEU A 146 -1.04 3.84 -13.10
C LEU A 146 -1.44 4.81 -11.98
N LYS A 147 -0.85 6.01 -11.94
CA LYS A 147 -1.19 7.05 -10.95
C LYS A 147 -2.64 7.52 -11.07
N ASN A 148 -3.13 7.72 -12.30
CA ASN A 148 -4.52 8.13 -12.55
C ASN A 148 -5.49 7.03 -12.11
N PHE A 149 -5.15 5.77 -12.37
CA PHE A 149 -5.95 4.63 -11.97
C PHE A 149 -5.98 4.45 -10.45
N ALA A 150 -4.84 4.60 -9.76
CA ALA A 150 -4.80 4.58 -8.30
C ALA A 150 -5.73 5.62 -7.67
N LYS A 151 -5.72 6.85 -8.21
CA LYS A 151 -6.65 7.91 -7.79
C LYS A 151 -8.12 7.56 -8.06
N LEU A 152 -8.41 6.91 -9.18
CA LEU A 152 -9.76 6.44 -9.48
C LEU A 152 -10.23 5.41 -8.44
N VAL A 153 -9.37 4.48 -8.04
CA VAL A 153 -9.68 3.44 -7.04
C VAL A 153 -9.91 4.07 -5.66
N GLU A 154 -9.07 5.05 -5.27
CA GLU A 154 -9.25 5.83 -4.03
C GLU A 154 -10.58 6.59 -4.04
N GLU A 155 -10.90 7.30 -5.13
CA GLU A 155 -12.16 8.03 -5.24
C GLU A 155 -13.39 7.11 -5.26
N PHE A 156 -13.25 5.92 -5.87
CA PHE A 156 -14.28 4.89 -5.81
C PHE A 156 -14.53 4.43 -4.38
N GLU A 157 -13.47 4.18 -3.60
CA GLU A 157 -13.57 3.78 -2.19
C GLU A 157 -14.30 4.80 -1.34
N GLU A 158 -13.96 6.08 -1.49
CA GLU A 158 -14.62 7.17 -0.76
C GLU A 158 -16.12 7.28 -1.09
N LYS A 159 -16.47 7.06 -2.36
CA LYS A 159 -17.84 7.25 -2.86
C LYS A 159 -18.67 5.98 -2.96
N ALA A 160 -18.09 4.80 -2.73
CA ALA A 160 -18.75 3.52 -2.98
C ALA A 160 -20.07 3.38 -2.21
N GLY A 161 -20.15 3.90 -0.98
CA GLY A 161 -21.38 3.91 -0.18
C GLY A 161 -22.42 4.97 -0.59
N GLU A 162 -22.04 5.95 -1.43
CA GLU A 162 -22.89 7.07 -1.83
C GLU A 162 -23.52 6.89 -3.21
N LEU A 163 -22.98 6.01 -4.08
CA LEU A 163 -23.58 5.82 -5.40
C LEU A 163 -24.97 5.19 -5.26
N PRO A 164 -25.96 5.67 -6.04
CA PRO A 164 -27.34 5.21 -5.93
C PRO A 164 -27.43 3.72 -6.19
N GLN A 165 -28.21 3.00 -5.37
CA GLN A 165 -28.52 1.59 -5.65
C GLN A 165 -29.30 1.50 -6.96
N ARG A 166 -28.87 0.63 -7.85
CA ARG A 166 -29.58 0.36 -9.12
C ARG A 166 -29.71 -1.14 -9.36
N THR A 167 -30.77 -1.51 -10.06
CA THR A 167 -30.93 -2.87 -10.55
C THR A 167 -30.06 -3.10 -11.80
N GLY A 168 -29.42 -4.27 -11.86
CA GLY A 168 -28.57 -4.65 -12.98
C GLY A 168 -27.17 -4.02 -12.95
N ILE A 169 -26.46 -4.16 -14.08
CA ILE A 169 -25.07 -3.71 -14.22
C ILE A 169 -25.03 -2.30 -14.78
N GLN A 170 -24.32 -1.41 -14.11
CA GLN A 170 -24.02 -0.05 -14.56
C GLN A 170 -22.63 -0.07 -15.21
N ILE A 171 -22.51 0.50 -16.42
CA ILE A 171 -21.24 0.55 -17.14
C ILE A 171 -20.93 2.01 -17.44
N PHE A 172 -19.72 2.43 -17.11
CA PHE A 172 -19.20 3.76 -17.40
C PHE A 172 -17.92 3.64 -18.21
N ILE A 173 -17.86 4.31 -19.36
CA ILE A 173 -16.70 4.29 -20.25
C ILE A 173 -16.11 5.70 -20.34
N GLY A 174 -14.86 5.85 -19.92
CA GLY A 174 -14.17 7.13 -19.97
C GLY A 174 -14.88 8.18 -19.13
N ARG A 175 -15.20 9.31 -19.76
CA ARG A 175 -15.81 10.51 -19.13
C ARG A 175 -17.27 10.34 -18.71
N GLU A 176 -17.90 9.20 -19.02
CA GLU A 176 -19.24 8.87 -18.50
C GLU A 176 -19.22 8.63 -16.99
N ALA A 177 -18.06 8.21 -16.46
CA ALA A 177 -17.93 7.85 -15.06
C ALA A 177 -18.02 9.09 -14.16
N PRO A 178 -18.76 9.04 -13.04
CA PRO A 178 -18.89 10.14 -12.08
C PRO A 178 -17.64 10.30 -11.18
N PHE A 179 -16.47 9.96 -11.71
CA PHE A 179 -15.18 9.98 -11.02
C PHE A 179 -14.19 10.82 -11.81
N SER A 180 -13.20 11.38 -11.13
CA SER A 180 -12.09 12.08 -11.75
C SER A 180 -11.13 11.10 -12.45
N LYS A 181 -10.31 11.62 -13.37
CA LYS A 181 -9.25 10.85 -14.07
C LYS A 181 -9.70 9.57 -14.75
N CYS A 182 -10.98 9.48 -15.11
CA CYS A 182 -11.61 8.31 -15.71
C CYS A 182 -11.41 8.19 -17.23
N GLU A 183 -10.80 9.19 -17.89
CA GLU A 183 -10.78 9.31 -19.35
C GLU A 183 -10.22 8.08 -20.09
N GLU A 184 -9.36 7.30 -19.46
CA GLU A 184 -8.67 6.15 -20.04
C GLU A 184 -9.27 4.81 -19.59
N PHE A 185 -10.24 4.85 -18.66
CA PHE A 185 -10.70 3.68 -17.92
C PHE A 185 -12.16 3.36 -18.18
N SER A 186 -12.57 2.19 -17.72
CA SER A 186 -13.96 1.76 -17.68
C SER A 186 -14.26 1.11 -16.35
N ILE A 187 -15.50 1.31 -15.90
CA ILE A 187 -15.97 0.89 -14.59
C ILE A 187 -17.31 0.21 -14.80
N MET A 188 -17.41 -1.03 -14.35
CA MET A 188 -18.65 -1.78 -14.33
C MET A 188 -19.05 -2.01 -12.89
N ILE A 189 -20.25 -1.64 -12.49
CA ILE A 189 -20.73 -1.71 -11.10
C ILE A 189 -22.01 -2.53 -11.06
N ALA A 190 -22.13 -3.43 -10.09
CA ALA A 190 -23.35 -4.17 -9.81
C ALA A 190 -23.58 -4.23 -8.30
N ASP A 191 -24.83 -4.08 -7.88
CA ASP A 191 -25.23 -4.21 -6.47
C ASP A 191 -25.69 -5.65 -6.22
N PHE A 192 -25.21 -6.28 -5.16
CA PHE A 192 -25.51 -7.68 -4.83
C PHE A 192 -25.80 -7.84 -3.33
N VAL A 193 -26.27 -9.02 -2.93
CA VAL A 193 -26.54 -9.34 -1.52
C VAL A 193 -25.82 -10.65 -1.19
N LEU A 194 -24.92 -10.59 -0.21
CA LEU A 194 -24.27 -11.78 0.34
C LEU A 194 -25.25 -12.64 1.15
N PRO A 195 -24.92 -13.93 1.37
CA PRO A 195 -25.51 -14.72 2.44
C PRO A 195 -25.62 -13.92 3.75
N GLU A 196 -26.67 -14.17 4.53
CA GLU A 196 -27.02 -13.40 5.74
C GLU A 196 -27.61 -12.00 5.49
N GLY A 197 -27.79 -11.61 4.23
CA GLY A 197 -28.50 -10.38 3.85
C GLY A 197 -27.62 -9.13 3.84
N GLU A 198 -26.30 -9.29 3.94
CA GLU A 198 -25.35 -8.18 3.84
C GLU A 198 -25.34 -7.62 2.41
N LYS A 199 -25.63 -6.32 2.28
CA LYS A 199 -25.63 -5.67 0.97
C LYS A 199 -24.21 -5.31 0.57
N GLY A 200 -23.87 -5.62 -0.66
CA GLY A 200 -22.58 -5.33 -1.25
C GLY A 200 -22.71 -4.66 -2.61
N ARG A 201 -21.60 -4.06 -3.02
CA ARG A 201 -21.41 -3.54 -4.37
C ARG A 201 -20.12 -4.10 -4.92
N VAL A 202 -20.19 -4.67 -6.11
CA VAL A 202 -19.02 -5.16 -6.82
C VAL A 202 -18.75 -4.24 -8.00
N ALA A 203 -17.48 -3.96 -8.26
CA ALA A 203 -17.05 -3.24 -9.43
C ALA A 203 -15.87 -3.91 -10.11
N ILE A 204 -15.87 -3.91 -11.44
CA ILE A 204 -14.71 -4.25 -12.27
C ILE A 204 -14.18 -2.94 -12.85
N LEU A 205 -12.92 -2.63 -12.58
CA LEU A 205 -12.22 -1.44 -13.02
C LEU A 205 -11.04 -1.84 -13.89
N GLY A 206 -10.89 -1.20 -15.05
CA GLY A 206 -9.79 -1.50 -15.95
C GLY A 206 -9.65 -0.51 -17.10
N PRO A 207 -8.77 -0.78 -18.08
CA PRO A 207 -8.65 0.03 -19.27
C PRO A 207 -9.94 -0.06 -20.11
N LYS A 208 -10.17 0.93 -20.98
CA LYS A 208 -11.28 0.87 -21.95
C LYS A 208 -11.26 -0.39 -22.82
N ARG A 209 -10.08 -0.97 -23.06
CA ARG A 209 -9.86 -2.19 -23.84
C ARG A 209 -10.02 -3.46 -22.99
N MET A 210 -11.12 -3.56 -22.24
CA MET A 210 -11.44 -4.75 -21.42
C MET A 210 -12.43 -5.69 -22.12
N ALA A 211 -12.50 -6.95 -21.68
CA ALA A 211 -13.41 -7.95 -22.24
C ALA A 211 -14.86 -7.78 -21.72
N TYR A 212 -15.57 -6.74 -22.18
CA TYR A 212 -16.89 -6.37 -21.67
C TYR A 212 -17.89 -7.52 -21.63
N GLU A 213 -18.04 -8.31 -22.70
CA GLU A 213 -19.01 -9.41 -22.72
C GLU A 213 -18.74 -10.44 -21.61
N LYS A 214 -17.48 -10.80 -21.41
CA LYS A 214 -17.05 -11.71 -20.34
C LYS A 214 -17.32 -11.10 -18.97
N ASN A 215 -16.99 -9.82 -18.80
CA ASN A 215 -17.14 -9.12 -17.52
C ASN A 215 -18.61 -8.85 -17.16
N ILE A 216 -19.49 -8.64 -18.16
CA ILE A 216 -20.93 -8.54 -17.96
C ILE A 216 -21.46 -9.87 -17.42
N ARG A 217 -21.17 -11.00 -18.11
CA ARG A 217 -21.61 -12.33 -17.67
C ARG A 217 -21.09 -12.70 -16.29
N LEU A 218 -19.87 -12.29 -15.96
CA LEU A 218 -19.28 -12.50 -14.66
C LEU A 218 -20.05 -11.76 -13.56
N LEU A 219 -20.36 -10.48 -13.77
CA LEU A 219 -21.16 -9.71 -12.82
C LEU A 219 -22.61 -10.22 -12.73
N GLU A 220 -23.21 -10.65 -13.83
CA GLU A 220 -24.56 -11.25 -13.83
C GLU A 220 -24.65 -12.50 -12.96
N SER A 221 -23.54 -13.25 -12.80
CA SER A 221 -23.52 -14.44 -11.94
C SER A 221 -23.61 -14.17 -10.44
N LEU A 222 -23.52 -12.90 -10.03
CA LEU A 222 -23.54 -12.44 -8.63
C LEU A 222 -24.86 -11.75 -8.24
N LEU A 223 -25.72 -11.47 -9.23
CA LEU A 223 -27.00 -10.80 -9.07
C LEU A 223 -28.13 -11.79 -8.79
#